data_AF-G0U867-F1
#
_entry.id   AF-G0U867-F1
#
_cell.length_a   1.000
_cell.length_b   1.000
_cell.length_c   1.000
_cell.angle_alpha   90.00
_cell.angle_beta   90.00
_cell.angle_gamma   90.00
#
_symmetry.space_group_name_H-M   'P 1'
#
loop_
_entity.id
_entity.type
_entity.pdbx_description
1 polymer ?
#
loop_
_entity_poly.entity_id
_entity_poly.type
_entity_poly.pdbx_seq_one_letter_code
_entity_poly.pdbx_strand_id
1 'polypeptide(L)'
;MYLAVFQEFARPDVLERIEAEGICDVDKATSPCTMAKSEEELATVRTNAKLMIVNRAVDTDERVETVLAKLCGLGFSITHRHPVTSAGCPMQDRVILSFPL
;
A
#
# COMPACT_ATOMS: atom_id res chain seq x y z
N MET A 1 9.33 -5.58 -9.25
CA MET A 1 8.52 -5.65 -8.04
C MET A 1 7.30 -4.79 -8.32
N TYR A 2 6.07 -5.26 -8.12
CA TYR A 2 4.88 -4.40 -8.14
C TYR A 2 4.62 -3.94 -6.70
N LEU A 3 4.41 -2.65 -6.55
CA LEU A 3 4.48 -1.93 -5.31
C LEU A 3 3.17 -1.18 -5.10
N ALA A 4 2.35 -1.64 -4.16
CA ALA A 4 1.25 -0.81 -3.71
C ALA A 4 1.78 0.17 -2.67
N VAL A 5 1.60 1.46 -2.92
CA VAL A 5 2.00 2.52 -2.00
C VAL A 5 0.74 3.08 -1.37
N PHE A 6 0.68 3.06 -0.05
CA PHE A 6 -0.49 3.49 0.70
C PHE A 6 -0.20 4.87 1.24
N GLN A 7 -1.18 5.75 1.11
CA GLN A 7 -1.05 7.13 1.56
C GLN A 7 -1.34 7.30 3.04
N GLU A 8 -2.13 6.41 3.67
CA GLU A 8 -2.68 6.63 5.02
C GLU A 8 -2.66 5.33 5.83
N PHE A 9 -2.15 5.38 7.07
CA PHE A 9 -1.99 4.22 7.95
C PHE A 9 -2.64 4.40 9.31
N ALA A 10 -3.97 4.35 9.34
CA ALA A 10 -4.69 4.39 10.61
C ALA A 10 -5.01 3.00 11.21
N ARG A 11 -4.75 1.88 10.52
CA ARG A 11 -5.41 0.58 10.81
C ARG A 11 -4.47 -0.64 10.94
N PRO A 12 -3.79 -0.83 12.07
CA PRO A 12 -2.94 -2.00 12.33
C PRO A 12 -3.70 -3.33 12.23
N ASP A 13 -4.99 -3.34 12.59
CA ASP A 13 -5.91 -4.47 12.50
C ASP A 13 -6.03 -5.01 11.06
N VAL A 14 -6.04 -4.12 10.08
CA VAL A 14 -6.12 -4.49 8.66
C VAL A 14 -4.80 -5.06 8.16
N LEU A 15 -3.66 -4.53 8.61
CA LEU A 15 -2.33 -5.03 8.22
C LEU A 15 -2.07 -6.43 8.77
N GLU A 16 -2.42 -6.68 10.03
CA GLU A 16 -2.31 -8.01 10.64
C GLU A 16 -3.17 -9.04 9.89
N ARG A 17 -4.36 -8.64 9.45
CA ARG A 17 -5.23 -9.50 8.65
C ARG A 17 -4.64 -9.83 7.27
N ILE A 18 -4.02 -8.86 6.60
CA ILE A 18 -3.35 -9.06 5.31
C ILE A 18 -2.20 -10.06 5.43
N GLU A 19 -1.39 -9.94 6.49
CA GLU A 19 -0.30 -10.87 6.80
C GLU A 19 -0.85 -12.27 7.14
N ALA A 20 -1.87 -12.36 7.99
CA ALA A 20 -2.47 -13.63 8.40
C ALA A 20 -3.14 -14.39 7.25
N GLU A 21 -3.80 -13.69 6.32
CA GLU A 21 -4.42 -14.27 5.14
C GLU A 21 -3.42 -14.53 3.99
N GLY A 22 -2.14 -14.15 4.16
CA GLY A 22 -1.09 -14.33 3.15
C GLY A 22 -1.40 -13.62 1.83
N ILE A 23 -2.06 -12.45 1.89
CA ILE A 23 -2.52 -11.72 0.71
C ILE A 23 -1.32 -11.10 -0.03
N CYS A 24 -0.45 -10.42 0.70
CA CYS A 24 0.80 -9.84 0.21
C CYS A 24 1.78 -9.56 1.35
N ASP A 25 3.02 -9.27 0.99
CA ASP A 25 4.04 -8.89 1.97
C ASP A 25 3.79 -7.46 2.47
N VAL A 26 4.00 -7.24 3.77
CA VAL A 26 3.81 -5.94 4.41
C VAL A 26 5.15 -5.42 4.90
N ASP A 27 5.66 -4.37 4.26
CA ASP A 27 6.88 -3.68 4.68
C ASP A 27 6.53 -2.52 5.60
N LYS A 28 6.64 -2.73 6.91
CA LYS A 28 6.34 -1.72 7.94
C LYS A 28 7.59 -0.89 8.23
N ALA A 29 7.54 0.42 7.99
CA ALA A 29 8.57 1.34 8.43
C ALA A 29 8.62 1.37 9.97
N THR A 30 9.82 1.30 10.51
CA THR A 30 10.09 1.31 11.96
C THR A 30 9.83 2.66 12.63
N SER A 31 9.65 3.72 11.84
CA SER A 31 9.40 5.08 12.31
C SER A 31 8.23 5.72 11.55
N PRO A 32 7.38 6.53 12.20
CA PRO A 32 6.30 7.27 11.56
C PRO A 32 6.84 8.27 10.52
N CYS A 33 5.98 8.67 9.57
CA CYS A 33 6.35 9.66 8.57
C CYS A 33 6.69 11.00 9.23
N THR A 34 7.93 11.46 9.12
CA THR A 34 8.38 12.76 9.65
C THR A 34 7.76 13.97 8.93
N MET A 35 6.98 13.72 7.88
CA MET A 35 6.26 14.72 7.10
C MET A 35 4.89 15.09 7.70
N ALA A 36 4.41 14.36 8.71
CA ALA A 36 3.20 14.71 9.44
C ALA A 36 3.42 16.04 10.20
N LYS A 37 2.49 16.99 10.02
CA LYS A 37 2.59 18.36 10.53
C LYS A 37 1.79 18.59 11.81
N SER A 38 0.97 17.64 12.23
CA SER A 38 0.17 17.71 13.45
C SER A 38 0.21 16.41 14.27
N GLU A 39 -0.12 16.48 15.56
CA GLU A 39 -0.22 15.29 16.43
C GLU A 39 -1.34 14.33 15.98
N GLU A 40 -2.42 14.85 15.40
CA GLU A 40 -3.49 14.05 14.80
C GLU A 40 -3.01 13.31 13.54
N GLU A 41 -2.24 13.99 12.68
CA GLU A 41 -1.60 13.33 11.53
C GLU A 41 -0.57 12.29 11.99
N LEU A 42 0.22 12.58 13.03
CA LEU A 42 1.16 11.62 13.62
C LEU A 42 0.46 10.41 14.26
N ALA A 43 -0.68 10.60 14.91
CA ALA A 43 -1.49 9.52 15.45
C ALA A 43 -2.09 8.64 14.35
N THR A 44 -2.42 9.25 13.21
CA THR A 44 -2.98 8.62 12.00
C THR A 44 -1.90 7.97 11.11
N VAL A 45 -0.61 8.30 11.31
CA VAL A 45 0.53 7.83 10.49
C VAL A 45 1.57 7.12 11.37
N ARG A 46 1.14 6.53 12.50
CA ARG A 46 2.02 5.89 13.51
C ARG A 46 3.00 4.87 12.93
N THR A 47 2.66 4.25 11.80
CA THR A 47 3.52 3.33 11.05
C THR A 47 3.29 3.49 9.55
N ASN A 48 4.31 3.85 8.76
CA ASN A 48 4.18 3.78 7.30
C ASN A 48 4.34 2.31 6.83
N ALA A 49 3.29 1.61 6.40
CA ALA A 49 3.37 0.21 5.96
C ALA A 49 3.16 -0.02 4.45
N LYS A 50 4.22 -0.12 3.68
CA LYS A 50 4.15 -0.34 2.24
C LYS A 50 3.73 -1.80 1.94
N LEU A 51 2.61 -2.03 1.24
CA LEU A 51 2.29 -3.39 0.78
C LEU A 51 3.06 -3.73 -0.50
N MET A 52 3.82 -4.80 -0.43
CA MET A 52 4.55 -5.37 -1.54
C MET A 52 3.76 -6.55 -2.09
N ILE A 53 3.14 -6.35 -3.24
CA ILE A 53 2.22 -7.33 -3.82
C ILE A 53 3.01 -8.44 -4.54
N VAL A 54 4.23 -8.15 -5.05
CA VAL A 54 4.85 -8.97 -6.11
C VAL A 54 6.37 -8.89 -6.22
N ASN A 55 7.02 -10.05 -6.42
CA ASN A 55 8.38 -10.13 -6.99
C ASN A 55 8.31 -10.22 -8.53
N ARG A 56 8.82 -9.22 -9.26
CA ARG A 56 8.74 -9.15 -10.75
C ARG A 56 9.40 -10.36 -11.44
N ALA A 57 10.25 -11.11 -10.74
CA ALA A 57 10.91 -12.27 -11.32
C ALA A 57 9.99 -13.50 -11.45
N VAL A 58 8.84 -13.55 -10.76
CA VAL A 58 8.06 -14.79 -10.59
C VAL A 58 6.57 -14.64 -10.88
N ASP A 59 6.03 -13.42 -10.78
CA ASP A 59 4.58 -13.21 -10.72
C ASP A 59 4.03 -12.47 -11.95
N THR A 60 2.83 -12.87 -12.38
CA THR A 60 2.11 -12.32 -13.53
C THR A 60 1.22 -11.12 -13.17
N ASP A 61 0.86 -10.31 -14.16
CA ASP A 61 -0.11 -9.21 -13.99
C ASP A 61 -1.48 -9.73 -13.46
N GLU A 62 -1.86 -10.96 -13.80
CA GLU A 62 -3.07 -11.62 -13.26
C GLU A 62 -3.02 -11.80 -11.73
N ARG A 63 -1.84 -12.09 -11.19
CA ARG A 63 -1.66 -12.20 -9.73
C ARG A 63 -1.77 -10.83 -9.07
N VAL A 64 -1.23 -9.77 -9.70
CA VAL A 64 -1.39 -8.39 -9.23
C VAL A 64 -2.87 -8.07 -9.09
N GLU A 65 -3.66 -8.31 -10.14
CA GLU A 65 -5.09 -8.02 -10.14
C GLU A 65 -5.86 -8.87 -9.11
N THR A 66 -5.46 -10.14 -8.92
CA THR A 66 -6.05 -11.01 -7.88
C THR A 66 -5.81 -10.46 -6.47
N VAL A 67 -4.60 -10.01 -6.18
CA VAL A 67 -4.29 -9.42 -4.87
C VAL A 67 -4.99 -8.08 -4.69
N LEU A 68 -5.00 -7.22 -5.72
CA LEU A 68 -5.74 -5.95 -5.68
C LEU A 68 -7.23 -6.19 -5.42
N ALA A 69 -7.84 -7.20 -6.03
CA ALA A 69 -9.23 -7.57 -5.78
C ALA A 69 -9.46 -8.01 -4.31
N LYS A 70 -8.55 -8.81 -3.74
CA LYS A 70 -8.61 -9.18 -2.31
C LYS A 70 -8.50 -7.97 -1.39
N LEU A 71 -7.56 -7.06 -1.67
CA LEU A 71 -7.40 -5.81 -0.92
C LEU A 71 -8.67 -4.96 -1.05
N CYS A 72 -9.25 -4.79 -2.23
CA CYS A 72 -10.52 -4.10 -2.40
C CYS A 72 -11.64 -4.75 -1.58
N GLY A 73 -11.69 -6.08 -1.51
CA GLY A 73 -12.64 -6.82 -0.67
C GLY A 73 -12.47 -6.58 0.84
N LEU A 74 -11.28 -6.17 1.30
CA LEU A 74 -11.03 -5.76 2.68
C LEU A 74 -11.45 -4.31 2.97
N GLY A 75 -11.78 -3.53 1.93
CA GLY A 75 -12.19 -2.12 2.05
C GLY A 75 -11.23 -1.12 1.43
N PHE A 76 -10.12 -1.57 0.82
CA PHE A 76 -9.22 -0.68 0.10
C PHE A 76 -9.87 -0.14 -1.18
N SER A 77 -9.51 1.08 -1.55
CA SER A 77 -9.87 1.71 -2.82
C SER A 77 -8.64 2.06 -3.62
N ILE A 78 -8.63 1.74 -4.91
CA ILE A 78 -7.56 2.14 -5.82
C ILE A 78 -7.75 3.62 -6.16
N THR A 79 -6.82 4.48 -5.73
CA THR A 79 -6.88 5.91 -6.06
C THR A 79 -6.13 6.23 -7.35
N HIS A 80 -4.96 5.62 -7.55
CA HIS A 80 -4.15 5.85 -8.75
C HIS A 80 -3.47 4.56 -9.21
N ARG A 81 -3.47 4.32 -10.51
CA ARG A 81 -2.61 3.32 -11.15
C ARG A 81 -1.49 4.03 -11.89
N HIS A 82 -0.27 3.51 -11.77
CA HIS A 82 0.93 4.02 -12.44
C HIS A 82 1.17 5.52 -12.21
N PRO A 83 1.29 5.97 -10.94
CA PRO A 83 1.54 7.37 -10.63
C PRO A 83 2.77 7.89 -11.37
N VAL A 84 2.72 9.15 -11.77
CA VAL A 84 3.74 9.78 -12.59
C VAL A 84 4.82 10.40 -11.69
N THR A 85 6.09 10.21 -12.04
CA THR A 85 7.22 10.86 -11.36
C THR A 85 7.19 12.37 -11.59
N SER A 86 7.97 13.13 -10.81
CA SER A 86 8.20 14.56 -11.06
C SER A 86 8.81 14.86 -12.44
N ALA A 87 9.44 13.87 -13.07
CA ALA A 87 9.99 13.95 -14.42
C ALA A 87 8.97 13.59 -15.52
N GLY A 88 7.70 13.30 -15.17
CA GLY A 88 6.67 12.93 -16.14
C GLY A 88 6.66 11.46 -16.55
N CYS A 89 7.44 10.59 -15.88
CA CYS A 89 7.52 9.17 -16.24
C CYS A 89 6.53 8.33 -15.41
N PRO A 90 5.70 7.47 -16.03
CA PRO A 90 4.78 6.61 -15.30
C PRO A 90 5.54 5.51 -14.54
N MET A 91 5.23 5.34 -13.25
CA MET A 91 5.75 4.25 -12.44
C MET A 91 4.88 3.00 -12.65
N GLN A 92 5.13 2.24 -13.72
CA GLN A 92 4.30 1.09 -14.09
C GLN A 92 4.17 0.03 -12.99
N ASP A 93 5.13 -0.06 -12.10
CA ASP A 93 5.11 -0.93 -10.95
C ASP A 93 4.23 -0.45 -9.79
N ARG A 94 3.65 0.76 -9.84
CA ARG A 94 2.99 1.35 -8.68
C ARG A 94 1.49 1.45 -8.80
N VAL A 95 0.82 1.16 -7.69
CA VAL A 95 -0.61 1.41 -7.48
C VAL A 95 -0.77 2.12 -6.14
N ILE A 96 -1.53 3.19 -6.09
CA ILE A 96 -1.85 3.90 -4.86
C ILE A 96 -3.20 3.41 -4.37
N LEU A 97 -3.23 2.97 -3.11
CA LEU A 97 -4.43 2.52 -2.41
C LEU A 97 -4.74 3.49 -1.28
N SER A 98 -6.02 3.76 -1.07
CA SER A 98 -6.57 4.39 0.14
C SER A 98 -7.43 3.39 0.91
N PHE A 99 -7.60 3.63 2.19
CA PHE A 99 -8.53 2.89 3.04
C PHE A 99 -9.35 3.93 3.81
N PRO A 100 -10.68 3.88 3.77
CA PRO A 100 -11.50 4.86 4.49
C PRO A 100 -11.21 4.78 6.00
N LEU A 101 -11.04 5.95 6.62
CA LEU A 101 -10.77 6.11 8.06
C LEU A 101 -11.90 5.52 8.93
#